data_AF-A0AAD6GFA4-F1
#
_entry.id   AF-A0AAD6GFA4-F1
#
_cell.length_a   1.000
_cell.length_b   1.000
_cell.length_c   1.000
_cell.angle_alpha   90.00
_cell.angle_beta   90.00
_cell.angle_gamma   90.00
#
_symmetry.space_group_name_H-M   'P 1'
#
loop_
_entity.id
_entity.type
_entity.pdbx_description
1 polymer ?
#
loop_
_entity_poly.entity_id
_entity_poly.type
_entity_poly.pdbx_seq_one_letter_code
_entity_poly.pdbx_strand_id
1 'polypeptide(L)'
;MPGYLRPETAQGQFLNFAKLLEFNQQSMPFASASIGKSFRNEISPRAGLLRVREFLMAEIEHYVDPEGGKKHPRFVEVKDLEMSLLDRNVQLSGSTKTTKMTIGQAVETGLVDNETLGYFLGRIQLFLLKLGIDLNKLRFRQHMANEMAHYAADCWDAELQTSYGWIECVGCADRSAYDLTVHKNKTGAPLVVRATRAEPLRIEEYQIDLEKKKFGPRFKKDAKAVESAIDALSQELREKLSLDLEKDGKIEIEVAGVGSGKVELEKDLITIEKRTRVDNVREYTPNVIEPSFGIGRIMYSMIEHVYWSREGDEARGVLSFPPSIAPTKVLLVPLSTNPAFKPLTQRLTSKLRRLGVSNRVDDSSASIGKRYARNDELGTPFGITVDFQSVKDNTFTLRDRDSTKQVRASEDEILAALKSLTDGDETWADVAKRLPEFTGQEVE
;
A
#
# COMPACT_ATOMS: atom_id res chain seq x y z
N MET A 1 -4.21 -17.33 27.63
CA MET A 1 -3.22 -16.31 27.24
C MET A 1 -3.89 -14.96 27.23
N PRO A 2 -3.23 -13.88 27.69
CA PRO A 2 -3.73 -12.53 27.48
C PRO A 2 -3.76 -12.20 25.97
N GLY A 3 -4.69 -11.35 25.56
CA GLY A 3 -4.83 -10.87 24.18
C GLY A 3 -4.60 -9.36 24.08
N TYR A 4 -4.34 -8.88 22.87
CA TYR A 4 -4.12 -7.46 22.59
C TYR A 4 -4.94 -7.02 21.37
N LEU A 5 -5.31 -5.74 21.36
CA LEU A 5 -5.77 -5.11 20.13
C LEU A 5 -4.56 -4.89 19.22
N ARG A 6 -4.71 -5.19 17.93
CA ARG A 6 -3.61 -5.09 16.96
C ARG A 6 -3.16 -3.62 16.77
N PRO A 7 -1.85 -3.34 16.81
CA PRO A 7 -1.31 -1.99 16.57
C PRO A 7 -1.17 -1.62 15.09
N GLU A 8 -1.35 -2.62 14.21
CA GLU A 8 -1.27 -2.58 12.75
C GLU A 8 -2.14 -3.70 12.16
N THR A 9 -2.37 -3.69 10.85
CA THR A 9 -3.15 -4.70 10.13
C THR A 9 -2.29 -5.74 9.40
N ALA A 10 -0.99 -5.47 9.19
CA ALA A 10 0.01 -6.31 8.53
C ALA A 10 0.10 -7.74 9.08
N GLN A 11 0.13 -7.91 10.41
CA GLN A 11 0.32 -9.23 11.05
C GLN A 11 -0.71 -10.28 10.63
N GLY A 12 -1.97 -9.87 10.41
CA GLY A 12 -3.01 -10.78 9.92
C GLY A 12 -2.72 -11.31 8.52
N GLN A 13 -2.03 -10.54 7.68
CA GLN A 13 -1.64 -10.91 6.33
C GLN A 13 -0.49 -11.94 6.37
N PHE A 14 0.54 -11.70 7.18
CA PHE A 14 1.66 -12.64 7.36
C PHE A 14 1.22 -14.00 7.90
N LEU A 15 0.32 -14.03 8.89
CA LEU A 15 -0.23 -15.28 9.45
C LEU A 15 -1.04 -16.09 8.42
N ASN A 16 -1.56 -15.44 7.37
CA ASN A 16 -2.29 -16.09 6.29
C ASN A 16 -1.46 -16.27 5.01
N PHE A 17 -0.15 -16.00 5.04
CA PHE A 17 0.73 -16.02 3.87
C PHE A 17 0.58 -17.29 3.03
N ALA A 18 0.62 -18.48 3.65
CA ALA A 18 0.53 -19.75 2.93
C ALA A 18 -0.78 -19.88 2.12
N LYS A 19 -1.91 -19.42 2.67
CA LYS A 19 -3.21 -19.42 1.99
C LYS A 19 -3.28 -18.36 0.88
N LEU A 20 -2.66 -17.20 1.10
CA LEU A 20 -2.59 -16.14 0.10
C LEU A 20 -1.73 -16.56 -1.10
N LEU A 21 -0.60 -17.21 -0.85
CA LEU A 21 0.26 -17.78 -1.88
C LEU A 21 -0.45 -18.90 -2.64
N GLU A 22 -1.18 -19.78 -1.94
CA GLU A 22 -2.02 -20.82 -2.56
C GLU A 22 -3.11 -20.21 -3.46
N PHE A 23 -3.79 -19.17 -2.99
CA PHE A 23 -4.78 -18.44 -3.78
C PHE A 23 -4.16 -17.83 -5.04
N ASN A 24 -2.91 -17.38 -4.96
CA ASN A 24 -2.12 -16.91 -6.11
C ASN A 24 -1.42 -18.06 -6.88
N GLN A 25 -1.90 -19.30 -6.74
CA GLN A 25 -1.41 -20.48 -7.48
C GLN A 25 0.10 -20.71 -7.31
N GLN A 26 0.65 -20.42 -6.13
CA GLN A 26 2.08 -20.51 -5.83
C GLN A 26 2.98 -19.57 -6.69
N SER A 27 2.38 -18.58 -7.36
CA SER A 27 3.09 -17.64 -8.21
C SER A 27 3.56 -16.41 -7.45
N MET A 28 4.66 -15.82 -7.91
CA MET A 28 5.25 -14.58 -7.39
C MET A 28 5.53 -13.59 -8.54
N PRO A 29 5.56 -12.26 -8.27
CA PRO A 29 5.18 -11.62 -7.01
C PRO A 29 3.65 -11.62 -6.81
N PHE A 30 3.20 -11.34 -5.60
CA PHE A 30 1.78 -11.07 -5.31
C PHE A 30 1.66 -10.06 -4.18
N ALA A 31 0.47 -9.47 -4.03
CA ALA A 31 0.17 -8.60 -2.92
C ALA A 31 -1.10 -9.02 -2.19
N SER A 32 -1.12 -8.80 -0.88
CA SER A 32 -2.35 -8.76 -0.09
C SER A 32 -2.57 -7.33 0.42
N ALA A 33 -3.82 -7.01 0.75
CA ALA A 33 -4.13 -5.74 1.38
C ALA A 33 -5.17 -5.92 2.50
N SER A 34 -5.07 -5.08 3.52
CA SER A 34 -6.00 -5.05 4.63
C SER A 34 -6.39 -3.61 4.94
N ILE A 35 -7.70 -3.35 5.04
CA ILE A 35 -8.23 -2.07 5.49
C ILE A 35 -8.96 -2.31 6.80
N GLY A 36 -8.49 -1.69 7.87
CA GLY A 36 -9.08 -1.94 9.18
C GLY A 36 -8.56 -1.04 10.28
N LYS A 37 -9.22 -1.16 11.44
CA LYS A 37 -8.83 -0.41 12.64
C LYS A 37 -7.56 -1.00 13.26
N SER A 38 -6.73 -0.10 13.74
CA SER A 38 -5.52 -0.36 14.52
C SER A 38 -5.55 0.49 15.78
N PHE A 39 -4.91 -0.01 16.84
CA PHE A 39 -5.02 0.54 18.18
C PHE A 39 -3.63 0.78 18.77
N ARG A 40 -3.35 2.02 19.18
CA ARG A 40 -2.10 2.37 19.86
C ARG A 40 -2.47 3.06 21.17
N ASN A 41 -1.97 2.55 22.30
CA ASN A 41 -2.26 3.13 23.61
C ASN A 41 -1.40 4.39 23.85
N GLU A 42 -1.65 5.42 23.05
CA GLU A 42 -0.95 6.69 23.09
C GLU A 42 -1.09 7.34 24.48
N ILE A 43 0.06 7.73 25.05
CA ILE A 43 0.15 8.25 26.42
C ILE A 43 -0.62 9.59 26.50
N SER A 44 -0.37 10.49 25.55
CA SER A 44 -1.01 11.81 25.48
C SER A 44 -1.44 12.10 24.04
N PRO A 45 -2.66 11.69 23.62
CA PRO A 45 -3.19 12.02 22.30
C PRO A 45 -3.38 13.54 22.17
N ARG A 46 -2.88 14.14 21.09
CA ARG A 46 -2.87 15.58 20.79
C ARG A 46 -2.99 15.79 19.27
N ALA A 47 -3.18 17.04 18.84
CA ALA A 47 -3.23 17.41 17.41
C ALA A 47 -4.36 16.73 16.62
N GLY A 48 -5.55 16.63 17.21
CA GLY A 48 -6.76 16.14 16.53
C GLY A 48 -6.60 14.74 15.96
N LEU A 49 -6.79 14.60 14.64
CA LEU A 49 -6.71 13.30 13.94
C LEU A 49 -5.27 12.81 13.72
N LEU A 50 -4.25 13.63 13.99
CA LEU A 50 -2.86 13.28 13.70
C LEU A 50 -2.27 12.25 14.68
N ARG A 51 -2.78 12.22 15.93
CA ARG A 51 -2.29 11.33 16.99
C ARG A 51 -3.44 10.84 17.89
N VAL A 52 -4.05 9.73 17.47
CA VAL A 52 -5.24 9.13 18.10
C VAL A 52 -4.96 7.71 18.60
N ARG A 53 -5.86 7.16 19.43
CA ARG A 53 -5.72 5.81 20.00
C ARG A 53 -6.32 4.69 19.15
N GLU A 54 -7.30 5.03 18.31
CA GLU A 54 -7.90 4.15 17.32
C GLU A 54 -7.93 4.90 15.98
N PHE A 55 -7.44 4.26 14.92
CA PHE A 55 -7.43 4.85 13.59
C PHE A 55 -7.59 3.77 12.52
N LEU A 56 -8.07 4.19 11.35
CA LEU A 56 -8.19 3.34 10.18
C LEU A 56 -6.86 3.36 9.43
N MET A 57 -6.34 2.16 9.14
CA MET A 57 -5.18 1.96 8.28
C MET A 57 -5.62 1.20 7.02
N ALA A 58 -4.92 1.46 5.93
CA ALA A 58 -4.90 0.56 4.78
C ALA A 58 -3.45 0.14 4.57
N GLU A 59 -3.15 -1.16 4.61
CA GLU A 59 -1.79 -1.67 4.46
C GLU A 59 -1.75 -2.71 3.36
N ILE A 60 -0.69 -2.68 2.58
CA ILE A 60 -0.45 -3.61 1.47
C ILE A 60 0.84 -4.36 1.80
N GLU A 61 0.80 -5.69 1.76
CA GLU A 61 2.02 -6.51 1.78
C GLU A 61 2.30 -6.99 0.37
N HIS A 62 3.33 -6.47 -0.28
CA HIS A 62 3.75 -6.90 -1.61
C HIS A 62 4.95 -7.84 -1.51
N TYR A 63 4.69 -9.14 -1.70
CA TYR A 63 5.67 -10.20 -1.59
C TYR A 63 6.46 -10.36 -2.90
N VAL A 64 7.78 -10.35 -2.82
CA VAL A 64 8.71 -10.44 -3.96
C VAL A 64 9.81 -11.48 -3.73
N ASP A 65 10.35 -12.02 -4.82
CA ASP A 65 11.55 -12.86 -4.75
C ASP A 65 12.77 -11.99 -4.37
N PRO A 66 13.49 -12.32 -3.29
CA PRO A 66 14.70 -11.60 -2.89
C PRO A 66 15.82 -11.60 -3.95
N GLU A 67 15.93 -12.65 -4.78
CA GLU A 67 16.93 -12.75 -5.85
C GLU A 67 16.40 -12.26 -7.21
N GLY A 68 15.11 -11.91 -7.31
CA GLY A 68 14.49 -11.41 -8.54
C GLY A 68 14.85 -9.97 -8.90
N GLY A 69 15.78 -9.34 -8.14
CA GLY A 69 16.16 -7.94 -8.31
C GLY A 69 15.08 -6.92 -7.96
N LYS A 70 13.98 -7.36 -7.29
CA LYS A 70 12.84 -6.51 -6.90
C LYS A 70 12.34 -5.60 -8.03
N LYS A 71 12.33 -6.11 -9.26
CA LYS A 71 11.79 -5.42 -10.44
C LYS A 71 10.28 -5.37 -10.38
N HIS A 72 9.68 -4.32 -10.93
CA HIS A 72 8.23 -4.21 -11.00
C HIS A 72 7.79 -3.98 -12.46
N PRO A 73 6.99 -4.88 -13.05
CA PRO A 73 6.68 -4.84 -14.48
C PRO A 73 5.96 -3.55 -14.92
N ARG A 74 5.29 -2.88 -13.99
CA ARG A 74 4.58 -1.60 -14.23
C ARG A 74 5.34 -0.37 -13.74
N PHE A 75 6.62 -0.49 -13.38
CA PHE A 75 7.42 0.68 -13.00
C PHE A 75 7.48 1.71 -14.14
N VAL A 76 7.43 1.25 -15.39
CA VAL A 76 7.36 2.08 -16.60
C VAL A 76 6.17 3.05 -16.60
N GLU A 77 5.09 2.76 -15.88
CA GLU A 77 3.90 3.63 -15.79
C GLU A 77 4.15 4.87 -14.92
N VAL A 78 5.17 4.84 -14.05
CA VAL A 78 5.43 5.90 -13.07
C VAL A 78 6.86 6.46 -13.14
N LYS A 79 7.78 5.83 -13.88
CA LYS A 79 9.20 6.19 -13.92
C LYS A 79 9.47 7.67 -14.21
N ASP A 80 8.59 8.33 -14.98
CA ASP A 80 8.76 9.72 -15.42
C ASP A 80 8.10 10.73 -14.46
N LEU A 81 7.49 10.27 -13.36
CA LEU A 81 6.93 11.15 -12.34
C LEU A 81 8.03 11.90 -11.60
N GLU A 82 7.99 13.22 -11.65
CA GLU A 82 8.81 14.08 -10.80
C GLU A 82 8.35 14.00 -9.34
N MET A 83 9.29 13.80 -8.43
CA MET A 83 9.06 13.64 -7.00
C MET A 83 9.96 14.58 -6.20
N SER A 84 9.46 15.02 -5.04
CA SER A 84 10.21 15.80 -4.06
C SER A 84 10.79 14.85 -3.01
N LEU A 85 12.07 14.53 -3.12
CA LEU A 85 12.74 13.52 -2.29
C LEU A 85 13.66 14.16 -1.25
N LEU A 86 13.53 13.77 0.01
CA LEU A 86 14.42 14.15 1.10
C LEU A 86 15.31 12.95 1.47
N ASP A 87 16.53 12.96 0.94
CA ASP A 87 17.57 11.96 1.17
C ASP A 87 18.04 11.92 2.63
N ARG A 88 18.49 10.75 3.10
CA ARG A 88 19.00 10.57 4.46
C ARG A 88 20.27 11.36 4.74
N ASN A 89 21.18 11.51 3.79
CA ASN A 89 22.44 12.23 4.01
C ASN A 89 22.19 13.73 4.17
N VAL A 90 21.21 14.26 3.44
CA VAL A 90 20.75 15.65 3.61
C VAL A 90 20.16 15.87 5.00
N GLN A 91 19.38 14.92 5.52
CA GLN A 91 18.86 14.96 6.89
C GLN A 91 19.99 14.92 7.92
N LEU A 92 20.98 14.03 7.74
CA LEU A 92 22.15 13.92 8.62
C LEU A 92 23.01 15.19 8.63
N SER A 93 22.99 15.98 7.56
CA SER A 93 23.64 17.30 7.52
C SER A 93 22.85 18.41 8.22
N GLY A 94 21.72 18.09 8.85
CA GLY A 94 20.82 19.05 9.50
C GLY A 94 19.95 19.86 8.52
N SER A 95 19.85 19.43 7.26
CA SER A 95 19.07 20.11 6.23
C SER A 95 17.77 19.37 5.93
N THR A 96 16.75 20.11 5.52
CA THR A 96 15.45 19.56 5.08
C THR A 96 15.17 19.83 3.60
N LYS A 97 16.20 20.26 2.86
CA LYS A 97 16.10 20.59 1.44
C LYS A 97 15.82 19.33 0.63
N THR A 98 14.72 19.34 -0.11
CA THR A 98 14.39 18.25 -1.03
C THR A 98 15.11 18.41 -2.36
N THR A 99 15.35 17.28 -3.03
CA THR A 99 15.78 17.21 -4.42
C THR A 99 14.58 16.85 -5.28
N LYS A 100 14.37 17.59 -6.37
CA LYS A 100 13.39 17.24 -7.40
C LYS A 100 14.06 16.40 -8.46
N MET A 101 13.55 15.19 -8.68
CA MET A 101 13.98 14.31 -9.76
C MET A 101 12.89 13.30 -10.10
N THR A 102 13.00 12.65 -11.25
CA THR A 102 12.06 11.57 -11.60
C THR A 102 12.33 10.33 -10.75
N ILE A 103 11.28 9.56 -10.45
CA ILE A 103 11.46 8.30 -9.70
C ILE A 103 12.32 7.29 -10.46
N GLY A 104 12.30 7.32 -11.81
CA GLY A 104 13.19 6.55 -12.67
C GLY A 104 14.66 6.88 -12.41
N GLN A 105 15.01 8.16 -12.41
CA GLN A 105 16.37 8.61 -12.08
C GLN A 105 16.76 8.24 -10.65
N ALA A 106 15.84 8.36 -9.69
CA ALA A 106 16.12 8.02 -8.30
C ALA A 106 16.43 6.52 -8.11
N VAL A 107 15.77 5.64 -8.87
CA VAL A 107 16.09 4.20 -8.89
C VAL A 107 17.41 3.94 -9.63
N GLU A 108 17.64 4.59 -10.78
CA GLU A 108 18.87 4.44 -11.56
C GLU A 108 20.14 4.86 -10.79
N THR A 109 20.06 5.92 -9.99
CA THR A 109 21.17 6.39 -9.14
C THR A 109 21.32 5.63 -7.83
N GLY A 110 20.40 4.70 -7.52
CA GLY A 110 20.37 3.95 -6.27
C GLY A 110 19.93 4.76 -5.05
N LEU A 111 19.35 5.95 -5.24
CA LEU A 111 18.73 6.71 -4.13
C LEU A 111 17.51 5.97 -3.59
N VAL A 112 16.69 5.42 -4.48
CA VAL A 112 15.60 4.48 -4.15
C VAL A 112 16.07 3.09 -4.53
N ASP A 113 16.06 2.16 -3.58
CA ASP A 113 16.77 0.87 -3.70
C ASP A 113 16.36 0.02 -4.92
N ASN A 114 15.08 0.03 -5.30
CA ASN A 114 14.58 -0.84 -6.37
C ASN A 114 13.30 -0.32 -7.06
N GLU A 115 12.98 -0.89 -8.22
CA GLU A 115 11.80 -0.52 -9.02
C GLU A 115 10.47 -0.79 -8.31
N THR A 116 10.39 -1.82 -7.45
CA THR A 116 9.15 -2.11 -6.71
C THR A 116 8.86 -1.02 -5.69
N LEU A 117 9.86 -0.61 -4.92
CA LEU A 117 9.73 0.51 -4.00
C LEU A 117 9.40 1.79 -4.76
N GLY A 118 10.14 2.10 -5.83
CA GLY A 118 9.87 3.25 -6.69
C GLY A 118 8.48 3.23 -7.32
N TYR A 119 7.97 2.07 -7.72
CA TYR A 119 6.61 1.92 -8.23
C TYR A 119 5.58 2.32 -7.18
N PHE A 120 5.71 1.82 -5.95
CA PHE A 120 4.78 2.18 -4.89
C PHE A 120 4.87 3.66 -4.50
N LEU A 121 6.07 4.26 -4.44
CA LEU A 121 6.21 5.71 -4.20
C LEU A 121 5.48 6.53 -5.26
N GLY A 122 5.65 6.20 -6.54
CA GLY A 122 4.93 6.86 -7.64
C GLY A 122 3.41 6.69 -7.54
N ARG A 123 2.93 5.48 -7.24
CA ARG A 123 1.49 5.21 -7.05
C ARG A 123 0.92 5.92 -5.82
N ILE A 124 1.68 6.04 -4.74
CA ILE A 124 1.30 6.80 -3.54
C ILE A 124 1.12 8.28 -3.90
N GLN A 125 2.08 8.89 -4.63
CA GLN A 125 1.93 10.27 -5.09
C GLN A 125 0.67 10.45 -5.93
N LEU A 126 0.46 9.62 -6.95
CA LEU A 126 -0.74 9.70 -7.80
C LEU A 126 -2.04 9.55 -7.00
N PHE A 127 -2.06 8.65 -6.01
CA PHE A 127 -3.20 8.47 -5.12
C PHE A 127 -3.48 9.72 -4.29
N LEU A 128 -2.46 10.29 -3.63
CA LEU A 128 -2.60 11.49 -2.81
C LEU A 128 -3.04 12.70 -3.65
N LEU A 129 -2.48 12.89 -4.84
CA LEU A 129 -2.91 13.95 -5.76
C LEU A 129 -4.37 13.78 -6.19
N LYS A 130 -4.82 12.54 -6.46
CA LYS A 130 -6.22 12.24 -6.79
C LYS A 130 -7.19 12.60 -5.65
N LEU A 131 -6.73 12.59 -4.40
CA LEU A 131 -7.51 13.03 -3.24
C LEU A 131 -7.57 14.56 -3.10
N GLY A 132 -6.79 15.31 -3.87
CA GLY A 132 -6.71 16.78 -3.77
C GLY A 132 -5.57 17.29 -2.89
N ILE A 133 -4.58 16.44 -2.58
CA ILE A 133 -3.34 16.91 -1.94
C ILE A 133 -2.59 17.84 -2.91
N ASP A 134 -2.23 19.03 -2.44
CA ASP A 134 -1.30 19.93 -3.14
C ASP A 134 0.11 19.31 -3.27
N LEU A 135 0.59 19.17 -4.51
CA LEU A 135 1.90 18.64 -4.83
C LEU A 135 3.04 19.44 -4.18
N ASN A 136 2.87 20.75 -3.99
CA ASN A 136 3.89 21.59 -3.35
C ASN A 136 4.00 21.36 -1.84
N LYS A 137 3.00 20.69 -1.25
CA LYS A 137 2.93 20.32 0.16
C LYS A 137 3.12 18.81 0.37
N LEU A 138 3.68 18.12 -0.62
CA LEU A 138 4.01 16.71 -0.58
C LEU A 138 5.53 16.52 -0.74
N ARG A 139 6.12 15.68 0.11
CA ARG A 139 7.49 15.17 -0.08
C ARG A 139 7.58 13.71 0.34
N PHE A 140 8.63 13.04 -0.10
CA PHE A 140 8.99 11.70 0.34
C PHE A 140 10.29 11.78 1.12
N ARG A 141 10.27 11.39 2.40
CA ARG A 141 11.44 11.43 3.29
C ARG A 141 11.97 10.03 3.52
N GLN A 142 13.24 9.83 3.19
CA GLN A 142 13.90 8.57 3.49
C GLN A 142 14.16 8.44 5.00
N HIS A 143 13.96 7.27 5.58
CA HIS A 143 14.35 7.01 6.97
C HIS A 143 15.86 7.12 7.14
N MET A 144 16.31 7.60 8.30
CA MET A 144 17.72 7.52 8.70
C MET A 144 18.06 6.12 9.22
N ALA A 145 19.34 5.74 9.19
CA ALA A 145 19.78 4.39 9.61
C ALA A 145 19.41 4.04 11.07
N ASN A 146 19.29 5.04 11.96
CA ASN A 146 18.87 4.89 13.35
C ASN A 146 17.35 4.87 13.56
N GLU A 147 16.57 5.26 12.55
CA GLU A 147 15.10 5.24 12.54
C GLU A 147 14.55 4.00 11.85
N MET A 148 15.31 3.45 10.91
CA MET A 148 14.99 2.19 10.26
C MET A 148 14.81 1.10 11.30
N ALA A 149 13.73 0.33 11.14
CA ALA A 149 13.67 -0.95 11.82
C ALA A 149 14.91 -1.77 11.42
N HIS A 150 15.50 -2.49 12.38
CA HIS A 150 16.74 -3.26 12.20
C HIS A 150 16.73 -4.29 11.05
N TYR A 151 15.57 -4.49 10.41
CA TYR A 151 15.32 -5.41 9.31
C TYR A 151 14.93 -4.73 7.98
N ALA A 152 14.68 -3.42 7.97
CA ALA A 152 14.30 -2.72 6.73
C ALA A 152 15.53 -2.52 5.84
N ALA A 153 15.40 -2.71 4.52
CA ALA A 153 16.46 -2.44 3.56
C ALA A 153 16.48 -0.96 3.15
N ASP A 154 15.30 -0.41 2.86
CA ASP A 154 15.07 1.01 2.57
C ASP A 154 13.64 1.36 3.02
N CYS A 155 13.39 2.62 3.37
CA CYS A 155 12.08 3.06 3.81
C CYS A 155 11.88 4.55 3.53
N TRP A 156 10.71 4.89 2.98
CA TRP A 156 10.35 6.24 2.58
C TRP A 156 8.95 6.59 3.08
N ASP A 157 8.82 7.74 3.72
CA ASP A 157 7.54 8.27 4.18
C ASP A 157 7.04 9.35 3.23
N ALA A 158 5.81 9.21 2.74
CA ALA A 158 5.08 10.34 2.15
C ALA A 158 4.62 11.26 3.27
N GLU A 159 5.20 12.45 3.33
CA GLU A 159 4.90 13.49 4.31
C GLU A 159 4.11 14.62 3.67
N LEU A 160 3.09 15.08 4.40
CA LEU A 160 2.23 16.19 3.99
C LEU A 160 2.47 17.40 4.89
N GLN A 161 2.63 18.58 4.29
CA GLN A 161 2.83 19.82 5.03
C GLN A 161 1.50 20.39 5.52
N THR A 162 1.32 20.40 6.84
CA THR A 162 0.14 20.90 7.54
C THR A 162 0.48 22.13 8.39
N SER A 163 -0.52 22.70 9.04
CA SER A 163 -0.35 23.70 10.12
C SER A 163 0.49 23.18 11.30
N TYR A 164 0.60 21.86 11.47
CA TYR A 164 1.44 21.18 12.47
C TYR A 164 2.84 20.84 11.95
N GLY A 165 3.20 21.27 10.75
CA GLY A 165 4.46 20.92 10.07
C GLY A 165 4.30 19.71 9.14
N TRP A 166 5.43 19.07 8.83
CA TRP A 166 5.46 17.87 7.99
C TRP A 166 5.03 16.65 8.78
N ILE A 167 3.99 15.97 8.30
CA ILE A 167 3.40 14.80 8.95
C ILE A 167 3.47 13.60 8.02
N GLU A 168 4.07 12.52 8.50
CA GLU A 168 4.06 11.19 7.88
C GLU A 168 2.61 10.68 7.74
N CYS A 169 2.18 10.47 6.49
CA CYS A 169 0.82 10.02 6.17
C CYS A 169 0.78 8.64 5.51
N VAL A 170 1.85 8.28 4.80
CA VAL A 170 2.03 6.93 4.22
C VAL A 170 3.48 6.51 4.43
N GLY A 171 3.72 5.43 5.16
CA GLY A 171 5.04 4.78 5.20
C GLY A 171 5.16 3.79 4.05
N CYS A 172 6.33 3.70 3.41
CA CYS A 172 6.61 2.72 2.36
C CYS A 172 7.94 2.04 2.66
N ALA A 173 7.88 0.86 3.26
CA ALA A 173 9.03 0.15 3.80
C ALA A 173 9.38 -1.10 2.99
N ASP A 174 10.67 -1.37 2.81
CA ASP A 174 11.17 -2.68 2.38
C ASP A 174 11.56 -3.49 3.61
N ARG A 175 10.67 -4.35 4.09
CA ARG A 175 10.82 -5.10 5.35
C ARG A 175 11.66 -6.38 5.19
N SER A 176 12.21 -6.62 4.01
CA SER A 176 12.89 -7.88 3.67
C SER A 176 12.04 -9.09 4.07
N ALA A 177 12.65 -10.16 4.60
CA ALA A 177 11.96 -11.40 4.98
C ALA A 177 11.64 -11.51 6.48
N TYR A 178 11.69 -10.41 7.24
CA TYR A 178 11.69 -10.45 8.71
C TYR A 178 10.45 -11.09 9.31
N ASP A 179 9.26 -10.58 9.02
CA ASP A 179 8.01 -11.03 9.64
C ASP A 179 7.74 -12.51 9.41
N LEU A 180 7.87 -12.97 8.17
CA LEU A 180 7.70 -14.38 7.83
C LEU A 180 8.76 -15.26 8.50
N THR A 181 10.00 -14.78 8.62
CA THR A 181 11.07 -15.53 9.29
C THR A 181 10.81 -15.67 10.79
N VAL A 182 10.38 -14.59 11.45
CA VAL A 182 10.04 -14.62 12.89
C VAL A 182 8.87 -15.56 13.16
N HIS A 183 7.79 -15.48 12.37
CA HIS A 183 6.64 -16.37 12.51
C HIS A 183 6.98 -17.83 12.20
N LYS A 184 7.77 -18.09 11.15
CA LYS A 184 8.29 -19.43 10.81
C LYS A 184 9.09 -20.02 11.97
N ASN A 185 10.06 -19.28 12.50
CA ASN A 185 10.92 -19.73 13.59
C ASN A 185 10.12 -20.02 14.87
N LYS A 186 9.07 -19.23 15.13
CA LYS A 186 8.25 -19.40 16.34
C LYS A 186 7.26 -20.57 16.24
N THR A 187 6.69 -20.80 15.06
CA THR A 187 5.58 -21.75 14.86
C THR A 187 6.01 -23.07 14.24
N GLY A 188 7.17 -23.12 13.57
CA GLY A 188 7.59 -24.24 12.72
C GLY A 188 6.81 -24.36 11.41
N ALA A 189 5.85 -23.46 11.15
CA ALA A 189 5.07 -23.49 9.91
C ALA A 189 5.92 -23.04 8.72
N PRO A 190 5.83 -23.71 7.55
CA PRO A 190 6.59 -23.34 6.37
C PRO A 190 6.00 -22.07 5.72
N LEU A 191 6.56 -20.91 6.05
CA LEU A 191 6.25 -19.62 5.43
C LEU A 191 7.28 -19.30 4.33
N VAL A 192 7.29 -20.12 3.29
CA VAL A 192 8.28 -20.10 2.22
C VAL A 192 7.60 -20.25 0.86
N VAL A 193 8.28 -19.80 -0.19
CA VAL A 193 7.92 -20.02 -1.60
C VAL A 193 8.81 -21.13 -2.15
N ARG A 194 8.25 -21.99 -2.99
CA ARG A 194 8.99 -22.97 -3.79
C ARG A 194 8.85 -22.61 -5.26
N ALA A 195 9.94 -22.15 -5.86
CA ALA A 195 9.98 -21.76 -7.25
C ALA A 195 10.83 -22.75 -8.06
N THR A 196 10.35 -23.14 -9.23
CA THR A 196 11.14 -23.91 -10.19
C THR A 196 12.31 -23.04 -10.68
N ARG A 197 13.53 -23.60 -10.69
CA ARG A 197 14.70 -22.93 -11.23
C ARG A 197 14.64 -22.94 -12.76
N ALA A 198 15.03 -21.84 -13.38
CA ALA A 198 15.20 -21.79 -14.84
C ALA A 198 16.30 -22.76 -15.29
N GLU A 199 17.40 -22.81 -14.53
CA GLU A 199 18.48 -23.77 -14.73
C GLU A 199 18.65 -24.63 -13.47
N PRO A 200 18.63 -25.97 -13.59
CA PRO A 200 18.82 -26.86 -12.45
C PRO A 200 20.20 -26.65 -11.82
N LEU A 201 20.23 -26.46 -10.49
CA LEU A 201 21.48 -26.32 -9.76
C LEU A 201 22.08 -27.70 -9.55
N ARG A 202 23.28 -27.93 -10.11
CA ARG A 202 24.03 -29.18 -9.93
C ARG A 202 25.07 -28.98 -8.85
N ILE A 203 24.90 -29.68 -7.73
CA ILE A 203 25.82 -29.62 -6.59
C ILE A 203 26.54 -30.96 -6.52
N GLU A 204 27.86 -30.94 -6.61
CA GLU A 204 28.68 -32.10 -6.29
C GLU A 204 28.89 -32.15 -4.78
N GLU A 205 28.41 -33.20 -4.13
CA GLU A 205 28.56 -33.39 -2.70
C GLU A 205 28.87 -34.85 -2.36
N TYR A 206 29.61 -35.07 -1.27
CA TYR A 206 29.80 -36.39 -0.70
C TYR A 206 28.55 -36.78 0.09
N GLN A 207 27.83 -37.76 -0.44
CA GLN A 207 26.64 -38.33 0.19
C GLN A 207 27.01 -39.57 0.99
N ILE A 208 26.29 -39.76 2.10
CA ILE A 208 26.50 -40.88 3.01
C ILE A 208 25.28 -41.79 2.94
N ASP A 209 25.50 -43.06 2.66
CA ASP A 209 24.50 -44.12 2.80
C ASP A 209 24.88 -45.05 3.94
N LEU A 210 23.93 -45.30 4.85
CA LEU A 210 24.10 -46.25 5.95
C LEU A 210 23.35 -47.54 5.65
N GLU A 211 24.00 -48.69 5.84
CA GLU A 211 23.35 -49.99 5.75
C GLU A 211 22.49 -50.23 7.00
N LYS A 212 21.27 -49.68 6.97
CA LYS A 212 20.37 -49.65 8.15
C LYS A 212 20.12 -51.04 8.76
N LYS A 213 20.16 -52.12 7.98
CA LYS A 213 19.96 -53.49 8.48
C LYS A 213 21.11 -53.97 9.37
N LYS A 214 22.32 -53.45 9.17
CA LYS A 214 23.50 -53.77 10.00
C LYS A 214 23.77 -52.69 11.05
N PHE A 215 23.60 -51.42 10.65
CA PHE A 215 23.84 -50.24 11.49
C PHE A 215 22.97 -50.23 12.74
N GLY A 216 21.66 -50.46 12.60
CA GLY A 216 20.72 -50.50 13.72
C GLY A 216 21.08 -51.56 14.77
N PRO A 217 21.25 -52.85 14.38
CA PRO A 217 21.67 -53.90 15.30
C PRO A 217 23.05 -53.68 15.93
N ARG A 218 24.00 -53.04 15.22
CA ARG A 218 25.36 -52.75 15.72
C ARG A 218 25.35 -51.75 16.87
N PHE A 219 24.60 -50.65 16.72
CA PHE A 219 24.64 -49.52 17.67
C PHE A 219 23.43 -49.46 18.62
N LYS A 220 22.35 -50.20 18.33
CA LYS A 220 21.16 -50.34 19.20
C LYS A 220 20.63 -48.98 19.68
N LYS A 221 20.67 -48.72 20.99
CA LYS A 221 20.20 -47.48 21.62
C LYS A 221 21.01 -46.25 21.18
N ASP A 222 22.25 -46.44 20.76
CA ASP A 222 23.18 -45.37 20.37
C ASP A 222 23.06 -45.03 18.87
N ALA A 223 22.33 -45.83 18.08
CA ALA A 223 22.23 -45.67 16.63
C ALA A 223 21.80 -44.25 16.21
N LYS A 224 20.84 -43.65 16.91
CA LYS A 224 20.36 -42.29 16.60
C LYS A 224 21.39 -41.20 16.90
N ALA A 225 22.21 -41.38 17.94
CA ALA A 225 23.28 -40.45 18.26
C ALA A 225 24.40 -40.53 17.22
N VAL A 226 24.76 -41.74 16.79
CA VAL A 226 25.76 -41.97 15.73
C VAL A 226 25.26 -41.44 14.38
N GLU A 227 24.01 -41.70 14.00
CA GLU A 227 23.38 -41.16 12.77
C GLU A 227 23.40 -39.62 12.78
N SER A 228 23.05 -38.99 13.92
CA SER A 228 23.07 -37.52 14.04
C SER A 228 24.48 -36.93 13.90
N ALA A 229 25.51 -37.62 14.42
CA ALA A 229 26.91 -37.18 14.29
C ALA A 229 27.42 -37.32 12.85
N ILE A 230 27.02 -38.39 12.15
CA ILE A 230 27.32 -38.60 10.72
C ILE A 230 26.66 -37.52 9.86
N ASP A 231 25.38 -37.24 10.10
CA ASP A 231 24.63 -36.22 9.36
C ASP A 231 25.23 -34.82 9.53
N ALA A 232 25.84 -34.54 10.69
CA ALA A 232 26.47 -33.28 11.02
C ALA A 232 27.87 -33.07 10.38
N LEU A 233 28.45 -34.09 9.72
CA LEU A 233 29.77 -33.97 9.08
C LEU A 233 29.76 -32.96 7.93
N SER A 234 30.77 -32.08 7.89
CA SER A 234 31.00 -31.15 6.78
C SER A 234 31.42 -31.87 5.50
N GLN A 235 31.24 -31.25 4.34
CA GLN A 235 31.64 -31.84 3.05
C GLN A 235 33.14 -32.14 2.97
N GLU A 236 33.97 -31.26 3.54
CA GLU A 236 35.43 -31.44 3.63
C GLU A 236 35.79 -32.68 4.46
N LEU A 237 35.09 -32.89 5.59
CA LEU A 237 35.27 -34.08 6.42
C LEU A 237 34.78 -35.34 5.71
N ARG A 238 33.65 -35.25 4.99
CA ARG A 238 33.12 -36.38 4.21
C ARG A 238 34.05 -36.78 3.08
N GLU A 239 34.65 -35.83 2.38
CA GLU A 239 35.67 -36.08 1.36
C GLU A 239 36.86 -36.82 1.96
N LYS A 240 37.42 -36.31 3.08
CA LYS A 240 38.54 -36.96 3.76
C LYS A 240 38.19 -38.38 4.22
N LEU A 241 37.04 -38.55 4.88
CA LEU A 241 36.57 -39.84 5.37
C LEU A 241 36.27 -40.82 4.23
N SER A 242 35.82 -40.33 3.07
CA SER A 242 35.63 -41.15 1.86
C SER A 242 36.95 -41.77 1.41
N LEU A 243 38.03 -40.97 1.38
CA LEU A 243 39.38 -41.43 1.01
C LEU A 243 39.95 -42.39 2.06
N ASP A 244 39.80 -42.07 3.35
CA ASP A 244 40.25 -42.92 4.46
C ASP A 244 39.50 -44.28 4.46
N LEU A 245 38.19 -44.27 4.19
CA LEU A 245 37.36 -45.48 4.10
C LEU A 245 37.76 -46.38 2.93
N GLU A 246 38.13 -45.80 1.78
CA GLU A 246 38.63 -46.57 0.64
C GLU A 246 39.99 -47.21 0.91
N LYS A 247 40.88 -46.48 1.59
CA LYS A 247 42.25 -46.91 1.87
C LYS A 247 42.33 -47.93 3.00
N ASP A 248 41.68 -47.65 4.12
CA ASP A 248 41.84 -48.39 5.37
C ASP A 248 40.67 -49.35 5.66
N GLY A 249 39.59 -49.27 4.87
CA GLY A 249 38.39 -50.12 4.98
C GLY A 249 37.48 -49.77 6.16
N LYS A 250 37.86 -48.77 6.96
CA LYS A 250 37.15 -48.29 8.13
C LYS A 250 37.49 -46.83 8.43
N ILE A 251 36.62 -46.15 9.16
CA ILE A 251 36.79 -44.77 9.60
C ILE A 251 36.38 -44.61 11.07
N GLU A 252 36.91 -43.60 11.75
CA GLU A 252 36.45 -43.20 13.08
C GLU A 252 35.72 -41.85 13.02
N ILE A 253 34.57 -41.77 13.69
CA ILE A 253 33.79 -40.54 13.87
C ILE A 253 33.64 -40.22 15.35
N GLU A 254 33.78 -38.96 15.71
CA GLU A 254 33.54 -38.49 17.08
C GLU A 254 32.04 -38.40 17.37
N VAL A 255 31.59 -39.12 18.39
CA VAL A 255 30.18 -39.16 18.80
C VAL A 255 30.12 -38.91 20.31
N ALA A 256 29.72 -37.69 20.69
CA ALA A 256 29.61 -37.30 22.08
C ALA A 256 28.61 -38.20 22.84
N GLY A 257 29.06 -38.82 23.93
CA GLY A 257 28.21 -39.63 24.81
C GLY A 257 28.06 -41.10 24.42
N VAL A 258 28.74 -41.58 23.36
CA VAL A 258 28.75 -43.00 22.96
C VAL A 258 30.15 -43.59 23.15
N GLY A 259 30.27 -44.64 23.98
CA GLY A 259 31.54 -45.36 24.21
C GLY A 259 32.66 -44.46 24.75
N SER A 260 33.83 -44.50 24.12
CA SER A 260 35.01 -43.65 24.42
C SER A 260 34.95 -42.26 23.75
N GLY A 261 33.81 -41.89 23.15
CA GLY A 261 33.64 -40.66 22.37
C GLY A 261 34.00 -40.79 20.89
N LYS A 262 34.49 -41.96 20.45
CA LYS A 262 34.76 -42.30 19.05
C LYS A 262 34.09 -43.61 18.66
N VAL A 263 33.58 -43.64 17.44
CA VAL A 263 32.88 -44.79 16.86
C VAL A 263 33.55 -45.18 15.55
N GLU A 264 33.97 -46.44 15.48
CA GLU A 264 34.51 -47.04 14.26
C GLU A 264 33.37 -47.52 13.34
N LEU A 265 33.45 -47.15 12.06
CA LEU A 265 32.53 -47.57 11.01
C LEU A 265 33.31 -48.25 9.89
N GLU A 266 32.99 -49.50 9.63
CA GLU A 266 33.57 -50.29 8.55
C GLU A 266 32.82 -50.02 7.23
N LYS A 267 33.48 -50.31 6.10
CA LYS A 267 32.94 -50.11 4.74
C LYS A 267 31.62 -50.85 4.47
N ASP A 268 31.29 -51.86 5.27
CA ASP A 268 30.04 -52.61 5.16
C ASP A 268 28.85 -51.97 5.92
N LEU A 269 29.12 -50.93 6.73
CA LEU A 269 28.13 -50.17 7.51
C LEU A 269 27.84 -48.80 6.90
N ILE A 270 28.82 -48.18 6.25
CA ILE A 270 28.75 -46.83 5.68
C ILE A 270 29.38 -46.80 4.29
N THR A 271 28.74 -46.07 3.38
CA THR A 271 29.28 -45.71 2.07
C THR A 271 29.31 -44.19 1.97
N ILE A 272 30.45 -43.63 1.57
CA ILE A 272 30.61 -42.19 1.33
C ILE A 272 31.05 -42.04 -0.13
N GLU A 273 30.25 -41.37 -0.94
CA GLU A 273 30.49 -41.24 -2.38
C GLU A 273 30.20 -39.83 -2.87
N LYS A 274 31.03 -39.35 -3.79
CA LYS A 274 30.77 -38.10 -4.50
C LYS A 274 29.61 -38.29 -5.48
N ARG A 275 28.50 -37.60 -5.24
CA ARG A 275 27.30 -37.66 -6.09
C ARG A 275 26.88 -36.25 -6.50
N THR A 276 26.28 -36.15 -7.69
CA THR A 276 25.69 -34.89 -8.16
C THR A 276 24.22 -34.85 -7.75
N ARG A 277 23.86 -33.93 -6.85
CA ARG A 277 22.47 -33.58 -6.56
C ARG A 277 22.00 -32.52 -7.54
N VAL A 278 20.82 -32.74 -8.13
CA VAL A 278 20.17 -31.79 -9.04
C VAL A 278 18.98 -31.16 -8.35
N ASP A 279 19.10 -29.90 -7.96
CA ASP A 279 18.02 -29.14 -7.36
C ASP A 279 17.26 -28.39 -8.47
N ASN A 280 16.05 -28.85 -8.78
CA ASN A 280 15.17 -28.20 -9.75
C ASN A 280 14.29 -27.10 -9.13
N VAL A 281 14.22 -27.05 -7.79
CA VAL A 281 13.37 -26.12 -7.03
C VAL A 281 14.24 -25.32 -6.07
N ARG A 282 14.02 -24.02 -6.01
CA ARG A 282 14.57 -23.11 -5.00
C ARG A 282 13.47 -22.83 -3.97
N GLU A 283 13.79 -23.03 -2.70
CA GLU A 283 12.93 -22.61 -1.59
C GLU A 283 13.51 -21.33 -0.98
N TYR A 284 12.66 -20.32 -0.76
CA TYR A 284 13.08 -19.05 -0.17
C TYR A 284 11.96 -18.40 0.64
N THR A 285 12.33 -17.53 1.60
CA THR A 285 11.38 -16.64 2.27
C THR A 285 11.28 -15.34 1.44
N PRO A 286 10.09 -14.92 1.00
CA PRO A 286 9.97 -13.73 0.16
C PRO A 286 10.27 -12.45 0.95
N ASN A 287 10.79 -11.45 0.24
CA ASN A 287 10.87 -10.09 0.77
C ASN A 287 9.50 -9.40 0.67
N VAL A 288 9.28 -8.38 1.48
CA VAL A 288 8.01 -7.65 1.55
C VAL A 288 8.23 -6.14 1.38
N ILE A 289 7.54 -5.54 0.42
CA ILE A 289 7.38 -4.09 0.33
C ILE A 289 6.02 -3.73 0.92
N GLU A 290 6.01 -2.84 1.91
CA GLU A 290 4.83 -2.44 2.67
C GLU A 290 4.53 -0.94 2.53
N PRO A 291 3.55 -0.58 1.69
CA PRO A 291 2.83 0.68 1.79
C PRO A 291 1.79 0.67 2.91
N SER A 292 1.96 1.51 3.93
CA SER A 292 1.06 1.65 5.09
C SER A 292 0.45 3.06 5.15
N PHE A 293 -0.87 3.15 4.95
CA PHE A 293 -1.61 4.40 4.80
C PHE A 293 -2.38 4.76 6.08
N GLY A 294 -2.02 5.89 6.70
CA GLY A 294 -2.75 6.48 7.83
C GLY A 294 -3.95 7.30 7.37
N ILE A 295 -5.11 6.66 7.15
CA ILE A 295 -6.29 7.30 6.53
C ILE A 295 -6.73 8.57 7.26
N GLY A 296 -6.69 8.58 8.59
CA GLY A 296 -7.04 9.76 9.40
C GLY A 296 -6.11 10.95 9.17
N ARG A 297 -4.81 10.71 9.02
CA ARG A 297 -3.81 11.76 8.74
C ARG A 297 -3.97 12.29 7.32
N ILE A 298 -4.10 11.40 6.34
CA ILE A 298 -4.35 11.77 4.93
C ILE A 298 -5.59 12.66 4.82
N MET A 299 -6.69 12.25 5.47
CA MET A 299 -7.94 13.01 5.46
C MET A 299 -7.78 14.40 6.10
N TYR A 300 -7.09 14.49 7.23
CA TYR A 300 -6.82 15.76 7.91
C TYR A 300 -5.99 16.71 7.03
N SER A 301 -4.86 16.22 6.51
CA SER A 301 -3.99 17.01 5.63
C SER A 301 -4.70 17.44 4.36
N MET A 302 -5.50 16.56 3.75
CA MET A 302 -6.33 16.89 2.60
C MET A 302 -7.31 18.03 2.89
N ILE A 303 -8.02 17.98 4.02
CA ILE A 303 -8.94 19.05 4.42
C ILE A 303 -8.21 20.39 4.55
N GLU A 304 -7.04 20.43 5.17
CA GLU A 304 -6.23 21.66 5.24
C GLU A 304 -5.78 22.15 3.85
N HIS A 305 -5.44 21.23 2.94
CA HIS A 305 -4.93 21.59 1.61
C HIS A 305 -6.03 22.13 0.70
N VAL A 306 -7.27 21.66 0.85
CA VAL A 306 -8.41 22.08 0.01
C VAL A 306 -9.24 23.20 0.64
N TYR A 307 -8.97 23.60 1.88
CA TYR A 307 -9.70 24.66 2.57
C TYR A 307 -9.21 26.05 2.15
N TRP A 308 -10.14 26.96 1.88
CA TRP A 308 -9.88 28.39 1.68
C TRP A 308 -11.15 29.20 1.95
N SER A 309 -11.01 30.52 2.10
CA SER A 309 -12.14 31.44 2.25
C SER A 309 -12.30 32.32 1.01
N ARG A 310 -13.54 32.67 0.65
CA ARG A 310 -13.81 33.57 -0.48
C ARG A 310 -13.13 34.91 -0.31
N GLU A 311 -12.64 35.47 -1.41
CA GLU A 311 -12.04 36.81 -1.42
C GLU A 311 -13.07 37.84 -0.94
N GLY A 312 -12.67 38.66 0.04
CA GLY A 312 -13.52 39.70 0.64
C GLY A 312 -14.53 39.20 1.69
N ASP A 313 -14.59 37.91 1.99
CA ASP A 313 -15.50 37.36 3.02
C ASP A 313 -14.88 36.13 3.72
N GLU A 314 -14.11 36.37 4.78
CA GLU A 314 -13.45 35.31 5.58
C GLU A 314 -14.44 34.32 6.19
N ALA A 315 -15.70 34.72 6.42
CA ALA A 315 -16.74 33.88 6.98
C ALA A 315 -17.29 32.88 5.96
N ARG A 316 -16.95 32.99 4.67
CA ARG A 316 -17.38 32.06 3.62
C ARG A 316 -16.26 31.09 3.28
N GLY A 317 -16.16 30.04 4.10
CA GLY A 317 -15.25 28.92 3.87
C GLY A 317 -15.67 28.06 2.67
N VAL A 318 -14.70 27.40 2.06
CA VAL A 318 -14.88 26.46 0.95
C VAL A 318 -13.97 25.27 1.17
N LEU A 319 -14.51 24.06 1.02
CA LEU A 319 -13.71 22.84 0.92
C LEU A 319 -13.67 22.39 -0.54
N SER A 320 -12.53 22.60 -1.20
CA SER A 320 -12.35 22.23 -2.61
C SER A 320 -12.09 20.75 -2.84
N PHE A 321 -12.94 19.87 -2.27
CA PHE A 321 -12.84 18.43 -2.53
C PHE A 321 -12.95 18.15 -4.03
N PRO A 322 -12.07 17.30 -4.60
CA PRO A 322 -12.29 16.75 -5.93
C PRO A 322 -13.67 16.10 -6.04
N PRO A 323 -14.37 16.24 -7.18
CA PRO A 323 -15.71 15.68 -7.35
C PRO A 323 -15.80 14.19 -7.05
N SER A 324 -14.75 13.42 -7.36
CA SER A 324 -14.69 11.98 -7.11
C SER A 324 -14.80 11.60 -5.63
N ILE A 325 -14.30 12.45 -4.71
CA ILE A 325 -14.28 12.18 -3.26
C ILE A 325 -15.23 13.04 -2.42
N ALA A 326 -15.81 14.10 -3.00
CA ALA A 326 -16.75 14.96 -2.27
C ALA A 326 -17.90 14.16 -1.62
N PRO A 327 -18.26 14.38 -0.34
CA PRO A 327 -19.28 13.56 0.34
C PRO A 327 -20.65 13.62 -0.34
N THR A 328 -21.06 14.83 -0.73
CA THR A 328 -22.25 15.10 -1.54
C THR A 328 -21.78 15.68 -2.87
N LYS A 329 -22.21 15.13 -4.01
CA LYS A 329 -21.78 15.63 -5.33
C LYS A 329 -22.60 16.83 -5.78
N VAL A 330 -23.91 16.80 -5.52
CA VAL A 330 -24.85 17.78 -6.06
C VAL A 330 -25.77 18.32 -4.98
N LEU A 331 -25.85 19.65 -4.90
CA LEU A 331 -26.88 20.36 -4.17
C LEU A 331 -28.04 20.72 -5.11
N LEU A 332 -29.26 20.30 -4.79
CA LEU A 332 -30.47 20.76 -5.47
C LEU A 332 -31.09 21.92 -4.69
N VAL A 333 -31.23 23.07 -5.35
CA VAL A 333 -31.67 24.33 -4.72
C VAL A 333 -32.87 24.90 -5.47
N PRO A 334 -34.11 24.72 -4.98
CA PRO A 334 -35.24 25.48 -5.52
C PRO A 334 -35.06 26.97 -5.21
N LEU A 335 -35.32 27.86 -6.17
CA LEU A 335 -35.07 29.31 -6.03
C LEU A 335 -35.83 29.91 -4.83
N SER A 336 -37.04 29.41 -4.59
CA SER A 336 -37.89 29.79 -3.46
C SER A 336 -38.73 28.59 -2.99
N THR A 337 -39.65 28.81 -2.05
CA THR A 337 -40.58 27.79 -1.53
C THR A 337 -41.80 27.57 -2.44
N ASN A 338 -41.77 28.04 -3.69
CA ASN A 338 -42.89 27.90 -4.62
C ASN A 338 -43.22 26.39 -4.85
N PRO A 339 -44.47 25.96 -4.63
CA PRO A 339 -44.88 24.56 -4.82
C PRO A 339 -44.59 23.99 -6.21
N ALA A 340 -44.54 24.84 -7.25
CA ALA A 340 -44.24 24.44 -8.63
C ALA A 340 -42.84 23.83 -8.81
N PHE A 341 -41.88 24.13 -7.92
CA PHE A 341 -40.52 23.57 -8.01
C PHE A 341 -40.42 22.16 -7.45
N LYS A 342 -41.33 21.77 -6.53
CA LYS A 342 -41.25 20.49 -5.82
C LYS A 342 -41.28 19.26 -6.76
N PRO A 343 -42.16 19.18 -7.77
CA PRO A 343 -42.14 18.06 -8.71
C PRO A 343 -40.83 17.94 -9.50
N LEU A 344 -40.25 19.07 -9.92
CA LEU A 344 -38.99 19.10 -10.65
C LEU A 344 -37.82 18.62 -9.78
N THR A 345 -37.72 19.13 -8.54
CA THR A 345 -36.70 18.71 -7.59
C THR A 345 -36.80 17.21 -7.28
N GLN A 346 -38.01 16.68 -7.06
CA GLN A 346 -38.22 15.24 -6.82
C GLN A 346 -37.83 14.37 -8.02
N ARG A 347 -38.11 14.85 -9.25
CA ARG A 347 -37.70 14.19 -10.50
C ARG A 347 -36.19 14.17 -10.63
N LEU A 348 -35.51 15.30 -10.41
CA LEU A 348 -34.05 15.40 -10.43
C LEU A 348 -33.40 14.49 -9.39
N THR A 349 -33.85 14.50 -8.14
CA THR A 349 -33.36 13.58 -7.09
C THR A 349 -33.47 12.13 -7.53
N SER A 350 -34.61 11.75 -8.14
CA SER A 350 -34.82 10.38 -8.61
C SER A 350 -33.89 10.00 -9.75
N LYS A 351 -33.66 10.91 -10.71
CA LYS A 351 -32.71 10.70 -11.83
C LYS A 351 -31.27 10.63 -11.34
N LEU A 352 -30.82 11.56 -10.49
CA LEU A 352 -29.47 11.56 -9.91
C LEU A 352 -29.19 10.28 -9.11
N ARG A 353 -30.17 9.80 -8.33
CA ARG A 353 -30.04 8.53 -7.61
C ARG A 353 -29.86 7.33 -8.56
N ARG A 354 -30.58 7.30 -9.69
CA ARG A 354 -30.41 6.24 -10.71
C ARG A 354 -29.05 6.30 -11.40
N LEU A 355 -28.46 7.49 -11.51
CA LEU A 355 -27.10 7.71 -12.04
C LEU A 355 -25.99 7.40 -11.02
N GLY A 356 -26.34 7.08 -9.77
CA GLY A 356 -25.35 6.87 -8.69
C GLY A 356 -24.72 8.17 -8.19
N VAL A 357 -25.32 9.34 -8.46
CA VAL A 357 -24.81 10.65 -8.05
C VAL A 357 -25.41 11.06 -6.70
N SER A 358 -24.57 11.13 -5.66
CA SER A 358 -25.01 11.56 -4.33
C SER A 358 -25.47 13.02 -4.36
N ASN A 359 -26.65 13.29 -3.82
CA ASN A 359 -27.25 14.61 -3.85
C ASN A 359 -28.02 14.93 -2.58
N ARG A 360 -28.20 16.24 -2.32
CA ARG A 360 -28.98 16.78 -1.21
C ARG A 360 -29.88 17.89 -1.71
N VAL A 361 -31.07 18.00 -1.15
CA VAL A 361 -31.97 19.14 -1.37
C VAL A 361 -31.81 20.14 -0.22
N ASP A 362 -31.69 21.42 -0.53
CA ASP A 362 -31.84 22.52 0.45
C ASP A 362 -32.98 23.43 0.01
N ASP A 363 -34.17 23.14 0.54
CA ASP A 363 -35.40 23.90 0.37
C ASP A 363 -35.72 24.80 1.58
N SER A 364 -34.71 25.12 2.38
CA SER A 364 -34.87 26.02 3.52
C SER A 364 -35.29 27.44 3.09
N SER A 365 -35.90 28.19 4.01
CA SER A 365 -36.31 29.58 3.78
C SER A 365 -35.13 30.57 3.67
N ALA A 366 -33.89 30.09 3.72
CA ALA A 366 -32.70 30.92 3.56
C ALA A 366 -32.54 31.39 2.10
N SER A 367 -31.90 32.55 1.92
CA SER A 367 -31.56 33.03 0.58
C SER A 367 -30.72 32.00 -0.18
N ILE A 368 -30.86 31.97 -1.51
CA ILE A 368 -30.09 31.06 -2.38
C ILE A 368 -28.58 31.18 -2.15
N GLY A 369 -28.07 32.40 -1.98
CA GLY A 369 -26.66 32.64 -1.65
C GLY A 369 -26.22 32.01 -0.33
N LYS A 370 -27.07 32.06 0.71
CA LYS A 370 -26.78 31.42 2.00
C LYS A 370 -26.83 29.90 1.93
N ARG A 371 -27.73 29.34 1.11
CA ARG A 371 -27.79 27.90 0.85
C ARG A 371 -26.55 27.41 0.09
N TYR A 372 -26.09 28.17 -0.91
CA TYR A 372 -24.81 27.89 -1.56
C TYR A 372 -23.63 27.97 -0.60
N ALA A 373 -23.50 29.06 0.16
CA ALA A 373 -22.38 29.24 1.09
C ALA A 373 -22.24 28.07 2.07
N ARG A 374 -23.35 27.62 2.70
CA ARG A 374 -23.34 26.47 3.61
C ARG A 374 -22.87 25.17 2.97
N ASN A 375 -23.15 24.96 1.68
CA ASN A 375 -22.79 23.73 0.99
C ASN A 375 -21.40 23.81 0.34
N ASP A 376 -20.94 25.01 0.00
CA ASP A 376 -19.55 25.28 -0.36
C ASP A 376 -18.63 24.95 0.84
N GLU A 377 -19.02 25.33 2.06
CA GLU A 377 -18.32 24.97 3.32
C GLU A 377 -18.28 23.45 3.58
N LEU A 378 -19.30 22.72 3.12
CA LEU A 378 -19.34 21.24 3.19
C LEU A 378 -18.63 20.57 2.02
N GLY A 379 -18.12 21.36 1.07
CA GLY A 379 -17.38 20.91 -0.10
C GLY A 379 -18.21 20.24 -1.18
N THR A 380 -19.50 20.55 -1.28
CA THR A 380 -20.36 20.07 -2.38
C THR A 380 -19.93 20.75 -3.68
N PRO A 381 -19.43 20.01 -4.70
CA PRO A 381 -18.78 20.60 -5.87
C PRO A 381 -19.76 21.25 -6.83
N PHE A 382 -21.00 20.77 -6.92
CA PHE A 382 -21.97 21.26 -7.89
C PHE A 382 -23.31 21.60 -7.27
N GLY A 383 -23.98 22.60 -7.83
CA GLY A 383 -25.34 22.98 -7.47
C GLY A 383 -26.26 23.03 -8.69
N ILE A 384 -27.48 22.51 -8.58
CA ILE A 384 -28.55 22.72 -9.57
C ILE A 384 -29.58 23.67 -8.98
N THR A 385 -29.80 24.82 -9.64
CA THR A 385 -30.90 25.72 -9.30
C THR A 385 -32.16 25.30 -10.07
N VAL A 386 -33.27 25.17 -9.36
CA VAL A 386 -34.61 25.00 -9.95
C VAL A 386 -35.36 26.32 -9.80
N ASP A 387 -35.69 26.98 -10.91
CA ASP A 387 -36.31 28.30 -10.90
C ASP A 387 -37.58 28.37 -11.76
N PHE A 388 -38.14 29.57 -11.93
CA PHE A 388 -39.35 29.77 -12.73
C PHE A 388 -39.15 29.43 -14.20
N GLN A 389 -37.96 29.66 -14.74
CA GLN A 389 -37.64 29.25 -16.10
C GLN A 389 -37.59 27.72 -16.20
N SER A 390 -37.11 27.00 -15.18
CA SER A 390 -37.18 25.53 -15.15
C SER A 390 -38.61 24.99 -15.25
N VAL A 391 -39.59 25.71 -14.72
CA VAL A 391 -41.02 25.36 -14.85
C VAL A 391 -41.54 25.64 -16.26
N LYS A 392 -41.04 26.68 -16.93
CA LYS A 392 -41.46 27.12 -18.26
C LYS A 392 -40.89 26.25 -19.38
N ASP A 393 -39.59 25.96 -19.35
CA ASP A 393 -38.85 25.38 -20.48
C ASP A 393 -38.04 24.11 -20.14
N ASN A 394 -38.15 23.60 -18.91
CA ASN A 394 -37.47 22.39 -18.46
C ASN A 394 -35.93 22.46 -18.53
N THR A 395 -35.36 23.66 -18.44
CA THR A 395 -33.92 23.90 -18.31
C THR A 395 -33.50 24.16 -16.86
N PHE A 396 -32.25 23.89 -16.53
CA PHE A 396 -31.73 24.04 -15.18
C PHE A 396 -30.37 24.72 -15.18
N THR A 397 -30.09 25.49 -14.14
CA THR A 397 -28.79 26.11 -13.96
C THR A 397 -27.89 25.19 -13.15
N LEU A 398 -26.72 24.83 -13.70
CA LEU A 398 -25.65 24.13 -13.00
C LEU A 398 -24.58 25.13 -12.57
N ARG A 399 -24.20 25.09 -11.30
CA ARG A 399 -23.19 25.94 -10.66
C ARG A 399 -21.99 25.12 -10.24
N ASP A 400 -20.79 25.63 -10.50
CA ASP A 400 -19.54 25.14 -9.91
C ASP A 400 -19.24 25.82 -8.57
N ARG A 401 -18.81 25.03 -7.59
CA ARG A 401 -18.40 25.50 -6.27
C ARG A 401 -17.24 26.46 -6.38
N ASP A 402 -16.13 26.06 -7.00
CA ASP A 402 -14.87 26.80 -6.85
C ASP A 402 -14.93 28.15 -7.55
N SER A 403 -15.37 28.19 -8.80
CA SER A 403 -15.49 29.41 -9.60
C SER A 403 -16.76 30.21 -9.35
N THR A 404 -17.80 29.60 -8.75
CA THR A 404 -19.16 30.14 -8.63
C THR A 404 -19.89 30.42 -9.96
N LYS A 405 -19.25 30.11 -11.08
CA LYS A 405 -19.81 30.28 -12.43
C LYS A 405 -20.95 29.31 -12.67
N GLN A 406 -21.82 29.69 -13.60
CA GLN A 406 -23.07 29.00 -13.85
C GLN A 406 -23.27 28.79 -15.35
N VAL A 407 -23.82 27.64 -15.72
CA VAL A 407 -24.28 27.31 -17.06
C VAL A 407 -25.74 26.89 -17.01
N ARG A 408 -26.48 27.07 -18.11
CA ARG A 408 -27.89 26.66 -18.20
C ARG A 408 -28.13 25.82 -19.44
N ALA A 409 -28.75 24.66 -19.25
CA ALA A 409 -29.03 23.72 -20.32
C ALA A 409 -30.25 22.86 -19.99
N SER A 410 -30.65 21.98 -20.91
CA SER A 410 -31.74 21.03 -20.68
C SER A 410 -31.42 20.05 -19.52
N GLU A 411 -32.45 19.44 -18.94
CA GLU A 411 -32.26 18.44 -17.88
C GLU A 411 -31.26 17.34 -18.25
N ASP A 412 -31.34 16.82 -19.47
CA ASP A 412 -30.51 15.68 -19.89
C ASP A 412 -29.06 16.11 -20.10
N GLU A 413 -28.80 17.32 -20.62
CA GLU A 413 -27.44 17.88 -20.76
C GLU A 413 -26.79 18.14 -19.40
N ILE A 414 -27.56 18.65 -18.43
CA ILE A 414 -27.09 18.91 -17.07
C ILE A 414 -26.74 17.60 -16.37
N LEU A 415 -27.59 16.57 -16.50
CA LEU A 415 -27.34 15.26 -15.91
C LEU A 415 -26.14 14.56 -16.56
N ALA A 416 -25.96 14.68 -17.88
CA ALA A 416 -24.80 14.17 -18.59
C ALA A 416 -23.50 14.86 -18.12
N ALA A 417 -23.50 16.20 -18.06
CA ALA A 417 -22.36 16.97 -17.55
C ALA A 417 -21.99 16.56 -16.11
N LEU A 418 -22.98 16.43 -15.22
CA LEU A 418 -22.75 16.01 -13.84
C LEU A 418 -22.13 14.62 -13.77
N LYS A 419 -22.59 13.67 -14.58
CA LYS A 419 -22.03 12.32 -14.59
C LYS A 419 -20.55 12.36 -14.99
N SER A 420 -20.22 13.00 -16.11
CA SER A 420 -18.83 13.14 -16.60
C SER A 420 -17.93 13.87 -15.61
N LEU A 421 -18.42 14.95 -14.97
CA LEU A 421 -17.68 15.68 -13.93
C LEU A 421 -17.42 14.81 -12.69
N THR A 422 -18.39 13.99 -12.27
CA THR A 422 -18.25 13.13 -11.08
C THR A 422 -17.37 11.91 -11.32
N ASP A 423 -17.34 11.39 -12.55
CA ASP A 423 -16.47 10.28 -12.96
C ASP A 423 -15.03 10.74 -13.23
N GLY A 424 -14.85 12.04 -13.51
CA GLY A 424 -13.56 12.63 -13.83
C GLY A 424 -13.22 12.60 -15.33
N ASP A 425 -14.22 12.39 -16.18
CA ASP A 425 -14.07 12.37 -17.64
C ASP A 425 -13.98 13.78 -18.24
N GLU A 426 -14.64 14.75 -17.61
CA GLU A 426 -14.62 16.18 -17.98
C GLU A 426 -14.23 17.04 -16.79
N THR A 427 -13.63 18.21 -17.07
CA THR A 427 -13.46 19.28 -16.08
C THR A 427 -14.58 20.30 -16.19
N TRP A 428 -14.73 21.16 -15.17
CA TRP A 428 -15.68 22.29 -15.25
C TRP A 428 -15.40 23.19 -16.46
N ALA A 429 -14.13 23.37 -16.83
CA ALA A 429 -13.75 24.18 -17.98
C ALA A 429 -14.27 23.59 -19.31
N ASP A 430 -14.36 22.27 -19.42
CA ASP A 430 -14.89 21.59 -20.61
C ASP A 430 -16.40 21.77 -20.71
N VAL A 431 -17.11 21.60 -19.58
CA VAL A 431 -18.55 21.84 -19.49
C VAL A 431 -18.90 23.30 -19.79
N ALA A 432 -18.15 24.25 -19.22
CA ALA A 432 -18.35 25.68 -19.42
C ALA A 432 -18.10 26.15 -20.87
N LYS A 433 -17.30 25.41 -21.66
CA LYS A 433 -17.10 25.69 -23.09
C LYS A 433 -18.29 25.25 -23.95
N ARG A 434 -19.00 24.18 -23.57
CA ARG A 434 -20.04 23.56 -24.40
C ARG A 434 -21.47 23.91 -23.97
N LEU A 435 -21.68 24.32 -22.72
CA LEU A 435 -23.00 24.73 -22.22
C LEU A 435 -23.10 26.26 -22.13
N PRO A 436 -24.26 26.87 -22.45
CA PRO A 436 -24.44 28.32 -22.38
C PRO A 436 -24.17 28.87 -20.98
N GLU A 437 -23.35 29.92 -20.89
CA GLU A 437 -23.13 30.66 -19.63
C GLU A 437 -24.43 31.31 -19.16
N PHE A 438 -24.70 31.23 -17.86
CA PHE A 438 -25.87 31.83 -17.25
C PHE A 438 -25.46 33.10 -16.48
N THR A 439 -25.85 34.26 -17.01
CA THR A 439 -25.52 35.59 -16.44
C THR A 439 -26.68 36.22 -15.66
N GLY A 440 -27.89 35.64 -15.71
CA GLY A 440 -29.07 36.11 -14.99
C GLY A 440 -30.37 35.63 -15.64
N GLN A 441 -31.50 35.83 -14.95
CA GLN A 441 -32.82 35.60 -15.54
C GLN A 441 -33.19 36.79 -16.42
N GLU A 442 -33.62 36.53 -17.67
CA GLU A 442 -34.33 37.54 -18.44
C GLU A 442 -35.64 37.85 -17.71
N VAL A 443 -35.75 39.08 -17.25
CA VAL A 443 -36.98 39.61 -16.66
C VAL A 443 -37.88 40.00 -17.83
N GLU A 444 -38.70 39.07 -18.30
CA GLU A 444 -39.91 39.39 -19.07
C GLU A 444 -41.16 39.26 -18.19
#